data_AF-A0A6I1ZRZ1-F1
#
_entry.id   AF-A0A6I1ZRZ1-F1
#
_cell.length_a   1.000
_cell.length_b   1.000
_cell.length_c   1.000
_cell.angle_alpha   90.00
_cell.angle_beta   90.00
_cell.angle_gamma   90.00
#
_symmetry.space_group_name_H-M   'P 1'
#
loop_
_entity.id
_entity.type
_entity.pdbx_description
1 polymer ?
#
loop_
_entity_poly.entity_id
_entity_poly.type
_entity_poly.pdbx_seq_one_letter_code
_entity_poly.pdbx_strand_id
1 'polypeptide(L)' 'MTSERVKELERKIVDLKRRWPPHSVPPQMLEQLEELEDALKKAREADI' A
#
# COMPACT_ATOMS: atom_id res chain seq x y z
N MET A 1 -1.47 16.81 8.22
CA MET A 1 -1.67 16.39 6.82
C MET A 1 -1.04 15.04 6.50
N THR A 2 0.08 14.64 7.12
CA THR A 2 0.70 13.32 6.94
C THR A 2 -0.22 12.16 7.34
N SER A 3 -0.99 12.31 8.43
CA SER A 3 -1.94 11.28 8.89
C SER A 3 -3.05 10.95 7.86
N GLU A 4 -3.49 11.92 7.05
CA GLU A 4 -4.47 11.66 5.98
C GLU A 4 -3.84 10.86 4.83
N ARG A 5 -2.59 11.16 4.49
CA ARG A 5 -1.82 10.43 3.48
C ARG A 5 -1.56 8.98 3.90
N VAL A 6 -1.20 8.76 5.17
CA VAL A 6 -1.03 7.41 5.75
C VAL A 6 -2.33 6.60 5.62
N LYS A 7 -3.47 7.16 6.02
CA LYS A 7 -4.78 6.50 5.90
C LYS A 7 -5.16 6.19 4.45
N GLU A 8 -4.84 7.08 3.51
CA GLU A 8 -5.09 6.84 2.09
C GLU A 8 -4.26 5.66 1.56
N LEU A 9 -2.97 5.60 1.90
CA LEU A 9 -2.06 4.53 1.49
C LEU A 9 -2.49 3.19 2.07
N GLU A 10 -2.87 3.14 3.35
CA GLU A 10 -3.41 1.93 3.98
C GLU A 10 -4.68 1.45 3.28
N ARG A 11 -5.59 2.37 2.93
CA ARG A 11 -6.82 2.03 2.22
C ARG A 11 -6.53 1.44 0.83
N LYS A 12 -5.56 2.01 0.11
CA LYS A 12 -5.12 1.49 -1.20
C LYS A 12 -4.51 0.10 -1.10
N ILE A 13 -3.70 -0.16 -0.07
CA ILE A 13 -3.10 -1.48 0.18
C ILE A 13 -4.20 -2.53 0.45
N VAL A 14 -5.17 -2.21 1.30
CA VAL A 14 -6.27 -3.13 1.63
C VAL A 14 -7.13 -3.42 0.38
N ASP A 15 -7.44 -2.39 -0.40
CA ASP A 15 -8.19 -2.56 -1.64
C ASP A 15 -7.43 -3.41 -2.67
N LEU A 16 -6.12 -3.18 -2.81
CA LEU A 16 -5.27 -3.96 -3.69
C LEU A 16 -5.24 -5.43 -3.28
N LYS A 17 -4.99 -5.71 -1.99
CA LYS A 17 -4.97 -7.07 -1.41
C LYS A 17 -6.32 -7.77 -1.54
N ARG A 18 -7.44 -7.04 -1.46
CA ARG A 18 -8.80 -7.61 -1.68
C ARG A 18 -9.04 -8.07 -3.11
N ARG A 19 -8.37 -7.44 -4.08
CA ARG A 19 -8.46 -7.80 -5.50
C ARG A 19 -7.47 -8.89 -5.91
N TRP A 20 -6.69 -9.44 -4.98
CA TRP A 20 -5.71 -10.47 -5.29
C TRP A 20 -6.36 -11.76 -5.76
N PRO A 21 -5.87 -12.36 -6.86
CA PRO A 21 -6.36 -13.65 -7.30
C PRO A 21 -5.97 -14.75 -6.28
N PRO A 22 -6.85 -15.72 -6.03
CA PRO A 22 -6.66 -16.73 -4.98
C PRO A 22 -5.53 -17.71 -5.23
N HIS A 23 -5.07 -17.86 -6.48
CA HIS A 23 -4.09 -18.87 -6.87
C HIS A 23 -2.76 -18.30 -7.35
N SER A 24 -2.71 -17.02 -7.75
CA SER A 24 -1.47 -16.39 -8.20
C SER A 24 -1.61 -14.88 -8.18
N VAL A 25 -0.70 -14.19 -7.49
CA VAL A 25 -0.66 -12.72 -7.49
C VAL A 25 0.17 -12.27 -8.70
N PRO A 26 -0.39 -11.45 -9.60
CA PRO A 26 0.36 -10.93 -10.73
C PRO A 26 1.59 -10.14 -10.25
N PRO A 27 2.74 -10.24 -10.93
CA PRO A 27 3.95 -9.48 -10.57
C PRO A 27 3.69 -7.97 -10.47
N GLN A 28 2.84 -7.44 -11.34
CA GLN A 28 2.44 -6.03 -11.35
C GLN A 28 1.66 -5.62 -10.08
N MET A 29 0.85 -6.53 -9.52
CA MET A 29 0.14 -6.26 -8.25
C MET A 29 1.08 -6.36 -7.05
N LEU A 30 2.12 -7.20 -7.13
CA LEU A 30 3.15 -7.26 -6.10
C LEU A 30 4.02 -6.01 -6.12
N GLU A 31 4.49 -5.59 -7.29
CA GLU A 31 5.24 -4.34 -7.48
C GLU A 31 4.45 -3.14 -6.95
N GLN A 32 3.17 -3.03 -7.33
CA GLN A 32 2.29 -1.98 -6.84
C GLN A 32 2.06 -2.06 -5.32
N LEU A 33 2.02 -3.26 -4.73
CA LEU A 33 1.92 -3.39 -3.29
C LEU A 33 3.20 -2.88 -2.62
N GLU A 34 4.36 -3.28 -3.14
CA GLU A 34 5.68 -2.92 -2.59
C GLU A 34 5.87 -1.40 -2.62
N GLU A 35 5.49 -0.73 -3.72
CA GLU A 35 5.50 0.73 -3.81
C GLU A 35 4.58 1.40 -2.77
N LEU A 36 3.37 0.87 -2.57
CA LEU A 36 2.43 1.42 -1.59
C LEU A 36 2.92 1.20 -0.15
N GLU A 37 3.51 0.05 0.14
CA GLU A 37 4.07 -0.27 1.45
C GLU A 37 5.32 0.58 1.76
N ASP A 38 6.20 0.81 0.79
CA ASP A 38 7.36 1.70 0.94
C ASP A 38 6.93 3.17 1.12
N ALA A 39 5.96 3.63 0.33
CA ALA A 39 5.39 4.97 0.50
C ALA A 39 4.72 5.15 1.86
N LEU A 40 4.01 4.12 2.35
CA LEU A 40 3.39 4.14 3.68
C LEU A 40 4.45 4.22 4.78
N LYS A 41 5.53 3.45 4.65
CA LYS A 41 6.65 3.47 5.58
C LYS A 41 7.28 4.86 5.65
N LYS A 42 7.63 5.44 4.50
CA LYS A 42 8.18 6.81 4.42
C LYS A 42 7.24 7.86 5.00
N ALA A 43 5.94 7.75 4.70
CA ALA A 43 4.94 8.68 5.23
C ALA A 43 4.78 8.57 6.75
N ARG A 44 4.93 7.37 7.32
CA ARG A 44 4.93 7.14 8.77
C ARG A 44 6.21 7.64 9.43
N GLU A 45 7.37 7.39 8.81
CA GLU A 45 8.66 7.89 9.31
C GLU A 45 8.75 9.42 9.27
N ALA A 46 8.11 10.06 8.28
CA ALA A 46 8.04 11.51 8.18
C ALA A 46 7.01 12.17 9.12
N ASP A 47 6.16 11.38 9.79
CA ASP A 47 5.17 11.87 10.77
C ASP A 47 5.70 11.77 12.23
N ILE A 48 6.92 11.25 12.42
CA ILE A 48 7.66 11.16 13.70
C ILE A 48 8.67 12.30 13.77
#